data_AF-A0A957LBS9-F1
#
_entry.id   AF-A0A957LBS9-F1
#
_cell.length_a   1.000
_cell.length_b   1.000
_cell.length_c   1.000
_cell.angle_alpha   90.00
_cell.angle_beta   90.00
_cell.angle_gamma   90.00
#
_symmetry.space_group_name_H-M   'P 1'
#
loop_
_entity.id
_entity.type
_entity.pdbx_description
1 polymer ?
#
loop_
_entity_poly.entity_id
_entity_poly.type
_entity_poly.pdbx_seq_one_letter_code
_entity_poly.pdbx_strand_id
1 'polypeptide(L)'
;MMKKIILCLILMLSLSAAVACESEPNPDQELTSFAFDLVCKGTGLTKAIPYEPADEGINQVIVMSDSTIGAQYDEYSQRFNRDMPEEWFPQIVDGTFDYSDVEMVLCAHRTAVEPVDIECEFEDDHSINVHNSTYELTLRSSQTAEIIAQETVTSEGRCPTMFSFFDEGETEKDEFADLQDAQIQAFIEPYVVQKEK
;
A
#
# COMPACT_ATOMS: atom_id res chain seq x y z
N MET A 1 46.58 14.31 -5.75
CA MET A 1 45.74 15.51 -5.56
C MET A 1 44.95 15.30 -4.27
N MET A 2 45.23 16.12 -3.25
CA MET A 2 44.81 15.91 -1.87
C MET A 2 43.43 16.50 -1.58
N LYS A 3 42.71 15.76 -0.72
CA LYS A 3 41.47 16.03 0.02
C LYS A 3 41.19 17.51 0.33
N LYS A 4 39.96 17.96 0.03
CA LYS A 4 39.35 19.12 0.68
C LYS A 4 38.61 18.66 1.94
N ILE A 5 39.14 19.05 3.08
CA ILE A 5 38.47 18.97 4.39
C ILE A 5 37.68 20.28 4.53
N ILE A 6 36.35 20.19 4.60
CA ILE A 6 35.52 21.32 5.03
C ILE A 6 35.34 21.19 6.54
N LEU A 7 35.99 22.12 7.23
CA LEU A 7 35.97 22.33 8.66
C LEU A 7 34.64 23.02 9.03
N CYS A 8 33.76 22.33 9.77
CA CYS A 8 32.57 22.95 10.35
C CYS A 8 32.85 23.15 11.85
N LEU A 9 33.09 24.39 12.26
CA LEU A 9 33.43 24.75 13.63
C LEU A 9 32.46 25.83 14.15
N ILE A 10 31.88 25.52 15.31
CA ILE A 10 31.30 26.37 16.37
C ILE A 10 29.88 26.95 16.15
N LEU A 11 28.88 26.52 16.95
CA LEU A 11 28.45 27.21 18.19
C LEU A 11 27.38 26.44 18.99
N MET A 12 27.43 26.63 20.31
CA MET A 12 26.71 25.95 21.38
C MET A 12 25.24 26.37 21.56
N LEU A 13 24.48 25.49 22.23
CA LEU A 13 23.30 25.72 23.09
C LEU A 13 21.95 25.99 22.42
N SER A 14 21.16 24.93 22.18
CA SER A 14 19.72 24.90 22.42
C SER A 14 19.12 23.51 22.15
N LEU A 15 18.24 23.06 23.05
CA LEU A 15 17.24 21.96 22.95
C LEU A 15 17.56 20.79 22.01
N SER A 16 17.78 19.61 22.60
CA SER A 16 17.81 18.31 21.91
C SER A 16 16.44 17.99 21.29
N ALA A 17 16.11 18.59 20.15
CA ALA A 17 15.22 17.95 19.20
C ALA A 17 16.06 16.89 18.49
N ALA A 18 15.87 15.62 18.88
CA ALA A 18 16.37 14.51 18.09
C ALA A 18 15.63 14.56 16.74
N VAL A 19 16.25 15.19 15.74
CA VAL A 19 15.91 14.95 14.35
C VAL A 19 16.29 13.50 14.13
N ALA A 20 15.30 12.60 14.14
CA ALA A 20 15.50 11.27 13.63
C ALA A 20 15.95 11.44 12.18
N CYS A 21 17.23 11.17 11.90
CA CYS A 21 17.66 11.00 10.52
C CYS A 21 16.93 9.77 10.00
N GLU A 22 15.83 9.99 9.29
CA GLU A 22 15.24 8.98 8.43
C GLU A 22 16.38 8.54 7.49
N SER A 23 16.77 7.27 7.56
CA SER A 23 17.83 6.74 6.68
C SER A 23 17.38 6.90 5.24
N GLU A 24 18.30 7.31 4.36
CA GLU A 24 18.00 7.43 2.93
C GLU A 24 17.42 6.11 2.39
N PRO A 25 16.44 6.16 1.47
CA PRO A 25 15.88 4.97 0.84
C PRO A 25 16.99 4.10 0.25
N ASN A 26 16.97 2.79 0.55
CA ASN A 26 17.93 1.84 0.02
C ASN A 26 17.30 1.01 -1.12
N PRO A 27 17.53 1.36 -2.39
CA PRO A 27 16.95 0.63 -3.53
C PRO A 27 17.54 -0.77 -3.70
N ASP A 28 18.70 -1.07 -3.10
CA ASP A 28 19.39 -2.36 -3.17
C ASP A 28 19.04 -3.31 -2.00
N GLN A 29 18.00 -3.00 -1.21
CA GLN A 29 17.58 -3.84 -0.10
C GLN A 29 17.05 -5.22 -0.57
N GLU A 30 17.00 -6.20 0.35
CA GLU A 30 16.38 -7.49 0.05
C GLU A 30 14.88 -7.34 -0.24
N LEU A 31 14.39 -8.11 -1.21
CA LEU A 31 12.98 -8.10 -1.57
C LEU A 31 12.17 -8.75 -0.45
N THR A 32 11.34 -7.94 0.19
CA THR A 32 10.40 -8.31 1.24
C THR A 32 9.12 -7.51 1.03
N SER A 33 8.01 -7.90 1.66
CA SER A 33 6.76 -7.11 1.63
C SER A 33 6.99 -5.63 1.92
N PHE A 34 7.76 -5.33 2.97
CA PHE A 34 8.09 -3.96 3.39
C PHE A 34 8.97 -3.21 2.40
N ALA A 35 9.76 -3.89 1.58
CA ALA A 35 10.60 -3.22 0.60
C ALA A 35 9.78 -2.48 -0.45
N PHE A 36 8.61 -3.00 -0.82
CA PHE A 36 7.74 -2.44 -1.85
C PHE A 36 7.02 -1.15 -1.42
N ASP A 37 7.03 -0.79 -0.12
CA ASP A 37 6.61 0.54 0.34
C ASP A 37 7.46 1.65 -0.28
N LEU A 38 8.76 1.38 -0.55
CA LEU A 38 9.62 2.33 -1.27
C LEU A 38 9.10 2.63 -2.68
N VAL A 39 8.53 1.63 -3.37
CA VAL A 39 7.99 1.81 -4.73
C VAL A 39 6.79 2.75 -4.69
N CYS A 40 5.92 2.61 -3.70
CA CYS A 40 4.81 3.54 -3.49
C CYS A 40 5.26 4.96 -3.13
N LYS A 41 6.44 5.10 -2.52
CA LYS A 41 7.11 6.38 -2.26
C LYS A 41 7.96 6.88 -3.44
N GLY A 42 7.91 6.20 -4.59
CA GLY A 42 8.58 6.61 -5.82
C GLY A 42 10.05 6.20 -5.95
N THR A 43 10.51 5.24 -5.14
CA THR A 43 11.85 4.66 -5.22
C THR A 43 11.77 3.21 -5.70
N GLY A 44 12.32 2.94 -6.89
CA GLY A 44 12.39 1.58 -7.43
C GLY A 44 13.37 0.67 -6.68
N LEU A 45 13.12 -0.65 -6.75
CA LEU A 45 13.95 -1.69 -6.15
C LEU A 45 14.84 -2.33 -7.22
N THR A 46 16.15 -2.11 -7.18
CA THR A 46 17.09 -2.55 -8.23
C THR A 46 17.16 -4.07 -8.37
N LYS A 47 16.83 -4.81 -7.31
CA LYS A 47 16.77 -6.28 -7.31
C LYS A 47 15.45 -6.84 -7.85
N ALA A 48 14.41 -6.02 -8.01
CA ALA A 48 13.16 -6.45 -8.62
C ALA A 48 13.33 -6.60 -10.13
N ILE A 49 12.53 -7.46 -10.72
CA ILE A 49 12.48 -7.62 -12.18
C ILE A 49 11.72 -6.46 -12.82
N PRO A 50 12.11 -6.03 -14.04
CA PRO A 50 11.39 -4.98 -14.74
C PRO A 50 10.00 -5.47 -15.11
N TYR A 51 9.04 -4.54 -15.12
CA TYR A 51 7.75 -4.82 -15.75
C TYR A 51 7.94 -4.81 -17.25
N GLU A 52 7.75 -5.97 -17.88
CA GLU A 52 7.70 -6.10 -19.32
C GLU A 52 6.29 -6.56 -19.66
N PRO A 53 5.47 -5.76 -20.38
CA PRO A 53 4.17 -6.21 -20.84
C PRO A 53 4.35 -7.48 -21.67
N ALA A 54 4.19 -8.64 -21.05
CA ALA A 54 4.48 -9.90 -21.70
C ALA A 54 3.40 -10.22 -22.73
N ASP A 55 3.77 -10.71 -23.92
CA ASP A 55 2.79 -11.31 -24.84
C ASP A 55 2.29 -12.68 -24.32
N GLU A 56 3.05 -13.31 -23.40
CA GLU A 56 2.78 -14.60 -22.76
C GLU A 56 3.33 -14.61 -21.32
N GLY A 57 2.53 -15.05 -20.34
CA GLY A 57 2.93 -15.11 -18.93
C GLY A 57 2.04 -14.25 -18.02
N ILE A 58 2.33 -14.29 -16.72
CA ILE A 58 1.62 -13.50 -15.70
C ILE A 58 2.61 -12.54 -15.11
N ASN A 59 2.30 -11.25 -15.18
CA ASN A 59 3.12 -10.21 -14.57
C ASN A 59 2.63 -10.06 -13.12
N GLN A 60 3.39 -10.57 -12.15
CA GLN A 60 2.92 -10.56 -10.75
C GLN A 60 2.88 -9.13 -10.19
N VAL A 61 1.90 -8.92 -9.31
CA VAL A 61 1.68 -7.66 -8.61
C VAL A 61 1.58 -7.89 -7.10
N ILE A 62 2.15 -6.97 -6.33
CA ILE A 62 1.86 -6.82 -4.90
C ILE A 62 0.92 -5.63 -4.70
N VAL A 63 -0.08 -5.78 -3.83
CA VAL A 63 -1.02 -4.70 -3.50
C VAL A 63 -0.63 -4.11 -2.16
N MET A 64 -0.36 -2.82 -2.17
CA MET A 64 0.06 -2.03 -1.02
C MET A 64 -1.01 -0.98 -0.76
N SER A 65 -1.51 -0.87 0.47
CA SER A 65 -2.54 0.12 0.84
C SER A 65 -2.16 0.85 2.10
N ASP A 66 -2.39 2.17 2.15
CA ASP A 66 -2.31 2.91 3.41
C ASP A 66 -3.67 2.89 4.13
N SER A 67 -3.71 2.19 5.26
CA SER A 67 -4.94 2.08 6.08
C SER A 67 -5.34 3.41 6.73
N THR A 68 -4.40 4.35 6.84
CA THR A 68 -4.59 5.72 7.34
C THR A 68 -3.88 6.70 6.42
N ILE A 69 -4.50 7.88 6.18
CA ILE A 69 -3.92 8.92 5.32
C ILE A 69 -2.53 9.29 5.84
N GLY A 70 -1.51 9.03 5.02
CA GLY A 70 -0.11 9.34 5.35
C GLY A 70 0.57 8.30 6.25
N ALA A 71 -0.03 7.13 6.45
CA ALA A 71 0.62 5.99 7.08
C ALA A 71 1.60 5.29 6.12
N GLN A 72 2.34 4.32 6.67
CA GLN A 72 3.08 3.37 5.84
C GLN A 72 2.10 2.50 5.07
N TYR A 73 2.52 2.07 3.88
CA TYR A 73 1.72 1.10 3.14
C TYR A 73 1.89 -0.27 3.77
N ASP A 74 0.77 -0.93 4.03
CA ASP A 74 0.73 -2.31 4.46
C ASP A 74 0.45 -3.21 3.24
N GLU A 75 1.00 -4.43 3.25
CA GLU A 75 0.70 -5.42 2.21
C GLU A 75 -0.77 -5.86 2.32
N TYR A 76 -1.58 -5.40 1.37
CA TYR A 76 -2.99 -5.71 1.25
C TYR A 76 -3.23 -7.10 0.64
N SER A 77 -2.33 -7.57 -0.24
CA SER A 77 -2.42 -8.88 -0.92
C SER A 77 -2.51 -10.09 0.01
N GLN A 78 -2.12 -9.94 1.28
CA GLN A 78 -2.24 -11.02 2.28
C GLN A 78 -3.65 -11.13 2.89
N ARG A 79 -4.49 -10.09 2.81
CA ARG A 79 -5.75 -10.00 3.56
C ARG A 79 -6.99 -10.34 2.73
N PHE A 80 -7.04 -9.98 1.45
CA PHE A 80 -8.26 -10.09 0.64
C PHE A 80 -7.95 -10.28 -0.85
N ASN A 81 -7.75 -11.54 -1.25
CA ASN A 81 -7.61 -11.94 -2.66
C ASN A 81 -8.42 -13.22 -2.92
N ARG A 82 -9.57 -13.42 -2.24
CA ARG A 82 -10.28 -14.72 -2.33
C ARG A 82 -10.82 -15.00 -3.73
N ASP A 83 -11.10 -13.94 -4.49
CA ASP A 83 -11.79 -14.04 -5.77
C ASP A 83 -10.87 -13.72 -6.98
N MET A 84 -9.60 -13.34 -6.74
CA MET A 84 -8.59 -13.13 -7.79
C MET A 84 -7.71 -14.38 -7.97
N PRO A 85 -7.18 -14.63 -9.19
CA PRO A 85 -6.28 -15.77 -9.41
C PRO A 85 -5.02 -15.65 -8.54
N GLU A 86 -4.69 -16.72 -7.79
CA GLU A 86 -3.57 -16.72 -6.86
C GLU A 86 -2.25 -16.42 -7.55
N GLU A 87 -2.11 -16.86 -8.81
CA GLU A 87 -0.92 -16.69 -9.64
C GLU A 87 -0.57 -15.24 -9.99
N TRP A 88 -1.50 -14.29 -9.76
CA TRP A 88 -1.23 -12.86 -9.93
C TRP A 88 -0.34 -12.29 -8.81
N PHE A 89 -0.19 -13.01 -7.71
CA PHE A 89 0.46 -12.52 -6.49
C PHE A 89 1.73 -13.34 -6.15
N PRO A 90 2.59 -12.84 -5.26
CA PRO A 90 3.74 -13.60 -4.75
C PRO A 90 3.33 -14.97 -4.22
N GLN A 91 4.02 -16.02 -4.66
CA GLN A 91 3.74 -17.40 -4.26
C GLN A 91 4.51 -17.79 -2.99
N ILE A 92 3.96 -18.71 -2.20
CA ILE A 92 4.67 -19.27 -1.05
C ILE A 92 5.57 -20.42 -1.53
N VAL A 93 6.88 -20.27 -1.37
CA VAL A 93 7.90 -21.29 -1.64
C VAL A 93 8.63 -21.59 -0.33
N ASP A 94 8.69 -22.87 0.04
CA ASP A 94 9.33 -23.34 1.29
C ASP A 94 8.84 -22.63 2.58
N GLY A 95 7.58 -22.20 2.59
CA GLY A 95 6.95 -21.53 3.73
C GLY A 95 7.21 -20.02 3.82
N THR A 96 7.83 -19.43 2.79
CA THR A 96 8.06 -17.98 2.67
C THR A 96 7.53 -17.46 1.34
N PHE A 97 7.02 -16.23 1.32
CA PHE A 97 6.67 -15.57 0.06
C PHE A 97 7.93 -15.32 -0.77
N ASP A 98 7.88 -15.75 -2.03
CA ASP A 98 8.88 -15.42 -3.03
C ASP A 98 8.46 -14.15 -3.76
N TYR A 99 9.19 -13.06 -3.51
CA TYR A 99 8.96 -11.77 -4.13
C TYR A 99 9.83 -11.54 -5.38
N SER A 100 10.62 -12.53 -5.81
CA SER A 100 11.58 -12.36 -6.91
C SER A 100 10.92 -12.17 -8.27
N ASP A 101 9.69 -12.66 -8.44
CA ASP A 101 8.89 -12.54 -9.66
C ASP A 101 7.95 -11.32 -9.66
N VAL A 102 8.03 -10.43 -8.67
CA VAL A 102 7.13 -9.25 -8.58
C VAL A 102 7.60 -8.14 -9.50
N GLU A 103 6.84 -7.92 -10.57
CA GLU A 103 7.11 -6.88 -11.58
C GLU A 103 6.45 -5.54 -11.27
N MET A 104 5.30 -5.58 -10.59
CA MET A 104 4.45 -4.42 -10.37
C MET A 104 4.04 -4.25 -8.89
N VAL A 105 3.79 -3.00 -8.52
CA VAL A 105 3.22 -2.62 -7.22
C VAL A 105 1.98 -1.79 -7.46
N LEU A 106 0.83 -2.25 -6.98
CA LEU A 106 -0.36 -1.43 -6.86
C LEU A 106 -0.29 -0.67 -5.54
N CYS A 107 -0.17 0.65 -5.61
CA CYS A 107 -0.19 1.54 -4.46
C CYS A 107 -1.57 2.19 -4.35
N ALA A 108 -2.32 1.83 -3.32
CA ALA A 108 -3.60 2.40 -2.98
C ALA A 108 -3.44 3.45 -1.88
N HIS A 109 -3.60 4.72 -2.24
CA HIS A 109 -3.50 5.84 -1.30
C HIS A 109 -4.88 6.41 -0.98
N ARG A 110 -5.34 6.38 0.28
CA ARG A 110 -6.57 7.07 0.66
C ARG A 110 -6.38 8.58 0.61
N THR A 111 -7.11 9.25 -0.28
CA THR A 111 -7.00 10.69 -0.52
C THR A 111 -8.12 11.51 0.11
N ALA A 112 -9.29 10.91 0.32
CA ALA A 112 -10.42 11.58 0.97
C ALA A 112 -11.30 10.61 1.76
N VAL A 113 -12.00 11.17 2.75
CA VAL A 113 -13.05 10.51 3.52
C VAL A 113 -14.28 11.41 3.54
N GLU A 114 -15.46 10.83 3.39
CA GLU A 114 -16.74 11.55 3.41
C GLU A 114 -17.71 10.84 4.38
N PRO A 115 -18.25 11.52 5.39
CA PRO A 115 -19.20 10.90 6.30
C PRO A 115 -20.47 10.52 5.56
N VAL A 116 -21.00 9.34 5.86
CA VAL A 116 -22.27 8.86 5.33
C VAL A 116 -23.33 9.02 6.42
N ASP A 117 -24.58 9.31 6.05
CA ASP A 117 -25.73 9.35 6.96
C ASP A 117 -26.18 7.92 7.32
N ILE A 118 -25.24 7.14 7.85
CA ILE A 118 -25.39 5.76 8.29
C ILE A 118 -24.74 5.68 9.68
N GLU A 119 -25.58 5.55 10.69
CA GLU A 119 -25.16 5.24 12.05
C GLU A 119 -25.43 3.75 12.33
N CYS A 120 -24.38 3.02 12.69
CA CYS A 120 -24.51 1.61 13.05
C CYS A 120 -24.59 1.49 14.57
N GLU A 121 -25.81 1.36 15.09
CA GLU A 121 -26.04 1.16 16.51
C GLU A 121 -25.78 -0.30 16.93
N PHE A 122 -25.10 -0.45 18.06
CA PHE A 122 -24.79 -1.72 18.73
C PHE A 122 -25.34 -1.70 20.16
N GLU A 123 -25.22 -2.84 20.87
CA GLU A 123 -25.62 -2.93 22.27
C GLU A 123 -24.82 -1.95 23.16
N ASP A 124 -25.37 -1.64 24.35
CA ASP A 124 -24.73 -0.78 25.35
C ASP A 124 -24.37 0.64 24.85
N ASP A 125 -25.22 1.24 24.01
CA ASP A 125 -25.06 2.59 23.45
C ASP A 125 -23.77 2.78 22.62
N HIS A 126 -23.25 1.70 22.02
CA HIS A 126 -22.12 1.80 21.11
C HIS A 126 -22.58 2.13 19.69
N SER A 127 -21.90 3.04 19.00
CA SER A 127 -22.21 3.37 17.61
C SER A 127 -20.97 3.48 16.72
N ILE A 128 -21.18 3.31 15.43
CA ILE A 128 -20.15 3.50 14.41
C ILE A 128 -20.62 4.56 13.42
N ASN A 129 -19.79 5.58 13.26
CA ASN A 129 -19.90 6.58 12.21
C ASN A 129 -19.22 6.06 10.95
N VAL A 130 -20.00 5.82 9.91
CA VAL A 130 -19.50 5.26 8.66
C VAL A 130 -19.02 6.37 7.74
N HIS A 131 -17.90 6.13 7.05
CA HIS A 131 -17.33 7.02 6.04
C HIS A 131 -17.10 6.29 4.72
N ASN A 132 -17.45 6.96 3.63
CA ASN A 132 -16.94 6.63 2.30
C ASN A 132 -15.46 7.00 2.23
N SER A 133 -14.69 6.25 1.45
CA SER A 133 -13.26 6.49 1.25
C SER A 133 -12.97 6.63 -0.24
N THR A 134 -12.18 7.64 -0.60
CA THR A 134 -11.65 7.77 -1.97
C THR A 134 -10.18 7.41 -1.97
N TYR A 135 -9.78 6.55 -2.90
CA TYR A 135 -8.43 6.06 -3.08
C TYR A 135 -7.87 6.49 -4.44
N GLU A 136 -6.61 6.92 -4.46
CA GLU A 136 -5.80 6.97 -5.67
C GLU A 136 -5.06 5.64 -5.81
N LEU A 137 -5.39 4.90 -6.87
CA LEU A 137 -4.72 3.67 -7.27
C LEU A 137 -3.61 4.04 -8.24
N THR A 138 -2.36 3.71 -7.91
CA THR A 138 -1.21 3.90 -8.80
C THR A 138 -0.49 2.58 -8.99
N LEU A 139 -0.53 2.03 -10.20
CA LEU A 139 0.26 0.87 -10.58
C LEU A 139 1.66 1.35 -11.00
N ARG A 140 2.71 0.82 -10.38
CA ARG A 140 4.09 1.18 -10.65
C ARG A 140 4.92 -0.06 -11.00
N SER A 141 5.96 0.13 -11.81
CA SER A 141 6.99 -0.89 -11.97
C SER A 141 7.79 -1.02 -10.68
N SER A 142 7.99 -2.25 -10.19
CA SER A 142 8.78 -2.53 -8.99
C SER A 142 10.23 -2.04 -9.11
N GLN A 143 10.85 -2.23 -10.28
CA GLN A 143 12.27 -1.93 -10.47
C GLN A 143 12.57 -0.43 -10.55
N THR A 144 11.70 0.34 -11.19
CA THR A 144 11.96 1.76 -11.50
C THR A 144 11.05 2.73 -10.75
N ALA A 145 9.96 2.24 -10.15
CA ALA A 145 8.84 3.02 -9.62
C ALA A 145 8.14 3.92 -10.66
N GLU A 146 8.37 3.71 -11.96
CA GLU A 146 7.63 4.42 -13.01
C GLU A 146 6.14 4.06 -12.96
N ILE A 147 5.28 5.06 -13.17
CA ILE A 147 3.83 4.88 -13.17
C ILE A 147 3.43 4.19 -14.48
N ILE A 148 2.79 3.03 -14.36
CA ILE A 148 2.21 2.25 -15.46
C ILE A 148 0.78 2.71 -15.71
N ALA A 149 0.00 2.83 -14.63
CA ALA A 149 -1.41 3.21 -14.67
C ALA A 149 -1.82 3.95 -13.40
N GLN A 150 -2.86 4.77 -13.50
CA GLN A 150 -3.40 5.50 -12.36
C GLN A 150 -4.92 5.69 -12.51
N GLU A 151 -5.66 5.53 -11.41
CA GLU A 151 -7.10 5.75 -11.34
C GLU A 151 -7.51 6.25 -9.95
N THR A 152 -8.64 6.95 -9.85
CA THR A 152 -9.28 7.27 -8.58
C THR A 152 -10.56 6.47 -8.43
N VAL A 153 -10.72 5.78 -7.30
CA VAL A 153 -11.91 5.00 -6.99
C VAL A 153 -12.50 5.43 -5.65
N THR A 154 -13.82 5.35 -5.53
CA THR A 154 -14.53 5.58 -4.27
C THR A 154 -15.12 4.27 -3.78
N SER A 155 -14.89 3.94 -2.51
CA SER A 155 -15.51 2.83 -1.80
C SER A 155 -16.61 3.36 -0.89
N GLU A 156 -17.77 2.72 -0.98
CA GLU A 156 -18.93 3.03 -0.15
C GLU A 156 -18.82 2.35 1.22
N GLY A 157 -18.98 3.13 2.28
CA GLY A 157 -18.98 2.65 3.65
C GLY A 157 -20.24 1.86 3.97
N ARG A 158 -20.11 0.86 4.84
CA ARG A 158 -21.23 0.03 5.30
C ARG A 158 -21.01 -0.40 6.75
N CYS A 159 -22.08 -0.66 7.47
CA CYS A 159 -22.00 -1.24 8.80
C CYS A 159 -21.29 -2.60 8.77
N PRO A 160 -20.44 -2.92 9.77
CA PRO A 160 -19.89 -4.25 9.94
C PRO A 160 -20.99 -5.30 9.99
N THR A 161 -20.80 -6.41 9.29
CA THR A 161 -21.85 -7.43 9.15
C THR A 161 -21.85 -8.47 10.28
N MET A 162 -20.82 -8.49 11.12
CA MET A 162 -20.62 -9.59 12.08
C MET A 162 -20.39 -9.09 13.52
N PHE A 163 -19.28 -8.42 13.79
CA PHE A 163 -18.98 -7.83 15.09
C PHE A 163 -18.08 -6.61 14.90
N SER A 164 -18.04 -5.77 15.93
CA SER A 164 -17.13 -4.63 16.01
C SER A 164 -16.49 -4.61 17.38
N PHE A 165 -15.21 -4.25 17.45
CA PHE A 165 -14.51 -4.06 18.71
C PHE A 165 -14.42 -2.56 19.03
N PHE A 166 -14.62 -2.25 20.30
CA PHE A 166 -14.47 -0.92 20.88
C PHE A 166 -13.41 -1.02 21.96
N ASP A 167 -12.59 0.02 22.07
CA ASP A 167 -11.61 0.12 23.16
C ASP A 167 -12.31 0.41 24.50
N GLU A 168 -11.63 0.15 25.61
CA GLU A 168 -12.21 0.37 26.95
C GLU A 168 -12.61 1.85 27.14
N GLY A 169 -13.91 2.09 27.30
CA GLY A 169 -14.47 3.44 27.49
C GLY A 169 -14.82 4.17 26.19
N GLU A 170 -14.64 3.55 25.02
CA GLU A 170 -15.07 4.06 23.72
C GLU A 170 -16.52 3.62 23.44
N THR A 171 -17.40 4.58 23.16
CA THR A 171 -18.80 4.32 22.80
C THR A 171 -19.11 4.69 21.35
N GLU A 172 -18.26 5.47 20.70
CA GLU A 172 -18.41 5.87 19.30
C GLU A 172 -17.09 5.68 18.60
N LYS A 173 -17.10 5.17 17.37
CA LYS A 173 -15.90 5.11 16.54
C LYS A 173 -16.18 5.38 15.07
N ASP A 174 -15.14 5.76 14.35
CA ASP A 174 -15.19 5.93 12.89
C ASP A 174 -14.82 4.63 12.17
N GLU A 175 -15.59 4.28 11.15
CA GLU A 175 -15.27 3.19 10.22
C GLU A 175 -15.14 3.76 8.80
N PHE A 176 -14.01 3.46 8.15
CA PHE A 176 -13.71 3.94 6.81
C PHE A 176 -13.85 2.81 5.80
N ALA A 177 -14.51 3.06 4.68
CA ALA A 177 -14.66 2.07 3.63
C ALA A 177 -13.30 1.60 3.09
N ASP A 178 -13.05 0.30 3.07
CA ASP A 178 -11.89 -0.30 2.40
C ASP A 178 -12.11 -0.43 0.89
N LEU A 179 -11.01 -0.58 0.15
CA LEU A 179 -11.04 -1.00 -1.25
C LEU A 179 -11.68 -2.39 -1.38
N GLN A 180 -12.54 -2.57 -2.38
CA GLN A 180 -13.12 -3.88 -2.68
C GLN A 180 -12.22 -4.65 -3.65
N ASP A 181 -12.13 -5.97 -3.49
CA ASP A 181 -11.36 -6.87 -4.36
C ASP A 181 -11.73 -6.67 -5.84
N ALA A 182 -13.02 -6.46 -6.14
CA ALA A 182 -13.49 -6.20 -7.51
C ALA A 182 -12.94 -4.89 -8.11
N GLN A 183 -12.71 -3.85 -7.30
CA GLN A 183 -12.11 -2.59 -7.77
C GLN A 183 -10.61 -2.80 -8.06
N ILE A 184 -9.92 -3.52 -7.18
CA ILE A 184 -8.51 -3.89 -7.37
C ILE A 184 -8.35 -4.74 -8.63
N GLN A 185 -9.13 -5.82 -8.74
CA GLN A 185 -9.12 -6.73 -9.89
C GLN A 185 -9.35 -5.98 -11.19
N ALA A 186 -10.41 -5.16 -11.27
CA ALA A 186 -10.73 -4.41 -12.49
C ALA A 186 -9.60 -3.47 -12.92
N PHE A 187 -8.86 -2.91 -11.96
CA PHE A 187 -7.73 -2.02 -12.23
C PHE A 187 -6.48 -2.78 -12.71
N ILE A 188 -6.13 -3.91 -12.08
CA ILE A 188 -4.87 -4.63 -12.37
C ILE A 188 -4.99 -5.67 -13.50
N GLU A 189 -6.18 -6.21 -13.73
CA GLU A 189 -6.43 -7.29 -14.71
C GLU A 189 -5.81 -7.03 -16.10
N PRO A 190 -5.88 -5.81 -16.68
CA PRO A 190 -5.28 -5.54 -17.98
C PRO A 190 -3.75 -5.66 -18.04
N TYR A 191 -3.07 -5.67 -16.88
CA TYR A 191 -1.62 -5.60 -16.76
C TYR A 191 -1.00 -6.92 -16.28
N VAL A 192 -1.71 -7.66 -15.43
CA VAL A 192 -1.29 -8.96 -14.89
C VAL A 192 -1.54 -10.12 -15.86
N VAL A 193 -2.48 -9.94 -16.81
CA VAL A 193 -2.74 -10.88 -17.90
C VAL A 193 -2.68 -10.12 -19.21
N GLN A 194 -1.82 -10.50 -20.15
CA GLN A 194 -2.01 -10.07 -21.53
C GLN A 194 -2.57 -11.21 -22.38
N LYS A 195 -3.63 -10.85 -23.08
CA LYS A 195 -4.50 -11.70 -23.88
C LYS A 195 -3.74 -12.38 -25.01
N GLU A 196 -4.05 -13.66 -25.24
CA GLU A 196 -3.86 -14.23 -26.57
C GLU A 196 -4.52 -13.30 -27.61
N LYS A 197 -3.74 -12.91 -28.63
CA LYS A 197 -4.12 -11.99 -29.72
C LYS A 197 -5.43 -12.33 -30.42
#